data_AF-A0A1X1RGR0-F1
#
_entry.id   AF-A0A1X1RGR0-F1
#
_cell.length_a   1.000
_cell.length_b   1.000
_cell.length_c   1.000
_cell.angle_alpha   90.00
_cell.angle_beta   90.00
_cell.angle_gamma   90.00
#
_symmetry.space_group_name_H-M   'P 1'
#
loop_
_entity.id
_entity.type
_entity.pdbx_description
1 polymer ?
#
loop_
_entity_poly.entity_id
_entity_poly.type
_entity_poly.pdbx_seq_one_letter_code
_entity_poly.pdbx_strand_id
1 'polypeptide(L)'
;MRFRQSTRLIGAALVAAAALVAGPVGVATAAPEDAPTCKAHVDAFDTVVRDIETHNAKPHLFDPSQQAEFNAYNAAAAALNARLASIRTKRLACEVAVKSLGGAPAAMPAGFPALISAVKPTGSTVSTTAAATFTVGLADLVTADTWGEQNLQGKKRPAVGDNDPAFDGAVITGYSDGSPAVSAEAVLPIADVLALPKFFDLTPENQWAILMARKNHRWISNQALLARVSASVAAINGLDQDWLRNQDQQAKTAREALTSGIDLLAQSQDLPR
;
A
#
# COMPACT_ATOMS: atom_id res chain seq x y z
N MET A 1 33.48 6.31 -76.44
CA MET A 1 34.59 6.05 -75.50
C MET A 1 33.99 5.37 -74.27
N ARG A 2 34.09 4.03 -74.10
CA ARG A 2 35.06 3.31 -73.24
C ARG A 2 35.30 4.07 -71.92
N PHE A 3 34.92 3.59 -70.72
CA PHE A 3 35.56 2.49 -69.99
C PHE A 3 34.72 2.01 -68.78
N ARG A 4 34.91 0.74 -68.42
CA ARG A 4 34.41 0.03 -67.23
C ARG A 4 35.00 0.58 -65.92
N GLN A 5 34.32 0.36 -64.80
CA GLN A 5 34.91 -0.40 -63.67
C GLN A 5 33.87 -0.94 -62.68
N SER A 6 34.11 -2.19 -62.30
CA SER A 6 33.36 -3.05 -61.36
C SER A 6 34.11 -3.11 -60.02
N THR A 7 33.63 -3.97 -59.09
CA THR A 7 34.23 -4.47 -57.82
C THR A 7 34.10 -3.57 -56.57
N ARG A 8 33.86 -4.03 -55.33
CA ARG A 8 33.75 -5.36 -54.64
C ARG A 8 33.10 -5.12 -53.25
N LEU A 9 32.14 -5.97 -52.81
CA LEU A 9 32.21 -6.93 -51.68
C LEU A 9 32.71 -6.41 -50.30
N ILE A 10 31.89 -6.71 -49.26
CA ILE A 10 32.15 -7.06 -47.83
C ILE A 10 30.87 -6.59 -47.08
N GLY A 11 29.99 -7.39 -46.50
CA GLY A 11 30.21 -8.61 -45.72
C GLY A 11 30.08 -8.26 -44.23
N ALA A 12 28.85 -8.22 -43.69
CA ALA A 12 28.62 -8.19 -42.25
C ALA A 12 27.32 -8.95 -41.92
N ALA A 13 27.49 -10.22 -41.59
CA ALA A 13 26.45 -11.04 -40.97
C ALA A 13 26.31 -10.62 -39.50
N LEU A 14 25.16 -10.06 -39.14
CA LEU A 14 24.78 -9.77 -37.76
C LEU A 14 24.11 -11.02 -37.19
N VAL A 15 24.89 -11.80 -36.45
CA VAL A 15 24.39 -12.88 -35.58
C VAL A 15 23.86 -12.22 -34.31
N ALA A 16 22.55 -12.01 -34.25
CA ALA A 16 21.88 -11.60 -33.02
C ALA A 16 21.60 -12.85 -32.17
N ALA A 17 22.48 -13.12 -31.21
CA ALA A 17 22.23 -14.08 -30.14
C ALA A 17 21.23 -13.46 -29.15
N ALA A 18 19.95 -13.85 -29.27
CA ALA A 18 18.93 -13.54 -28.27
C ALA A 18 19.13 -14.48 -27.07
N ALA A 19 19.93 -14.04 -26.09
CA ALA A 19 19.98 -14.66 -24.78
C ALA A 19 18.69 -14.31 -24.04
N LEU A 20 17.72 -15.23 -24.05
CA LEU A 20 16.58 -15.21 -23.14
C LEU A 20 17.10 -15.47 -21.72
N VAL A 21 17.40 -14.38 -21.00
CA VAL A 21 17.58 -14.41 -19.55
C VAL A 21 16.19 -14.59 -18.95
N ALA A 22 15.84 -15.85 -18.64
CA ALA A 22 14.72 -16.16 -17.76
C ALA A 22 15.09 -15.71 -16.34
N GLY A 23 14.95 -14.40 -16.08
CA GLY A 23 15.01 -13.87 -14.72
C GLY A 23 13.79 -14.34 -13.92
N PRO A 24 13.89 -14.44 -12.59
CA PRO A 24 12.74 -14.74 -11.75
C PRO A 24 11.65 -13.71 -12.02
N VAL A 25 10.43 -14.19 -12.26
CA VAL A 25 9.24 -13.36 -12.43
C VAL A 25 8.97 -12.71 -11.08
N GLY A 26 9.55 -11.52 -10.87
CA GLY A 26 9.18 -10.69 -9.73
C GLY A 26 7.68 -10.45 -9.83
N VAL A 27 6.93 -10.84 -8.79
CA VAL A 27 5.50 -10.55 -8.70
C VAL A 27 5.38 -9.03 -8.82
N ALA A 28 4.87 -8.55 -9.95
CA ALA A 28 4.72 -7.12 -10.19
C ALA A 28 3.80 -6.59 -9.11
N THR A 29 4.35 -5.82 -8.18
CA THR A 29 3.53 -5.09 -7.22
C THR A 29 2.71 -4.12 -8.06
N ALA A 30 1.38 -4.25 -8.03
CA ALA A 30 0.47 -3.34 -8.71
C ALA A 30 0.87 -1.90 -8.42
N ALA A 31 0.81 -1.04 -9.44
CA ALA A 31 1.19 0.36 -9.28
C ALA A 31 0.27 1.00 -8.21
N PRO A 32 0.75 1.99 -7.44
CA PRO A 32 -0.04 2.61 -6.37
C PRO A 32 -1.43 3.10 -6.82
N GLU A 33 -1.56 3.54 -8.08
CA GLU A 33 -2.80 3.94 -8.73
C GLU A 33 -3.80 2.79 -8.94
N ASP A 34 -3.32 1.55 -9.01
CA ASP A 34 -4.14 0.34 -9.12
C ASP A 34 -4.52 -0.25 -7.76
N ALA A 35 -4.08 0.39 -6.66
CA ALA A 35 -4.47 -0.01 -5.33
C ALA A 35 -6.00 0.07 -5.19
N PRO A 36 -6.68 -0.96 -4.69
CA PRO A 36 -8.13 -0.93 -4.44
C PRO A 36 -8.56 0.31 -3.64
N THR A 37 -7.69 0.78 -2.75
CA THR A 37 -7.83 1.99 -1.91
C THR A 37 -8.07 3.27 -2.72
N CYS A 38 -7.44 3.44 -3.90
CA CYS A 38 -7.57 4.65 -4.72
C CYS A 38 -8.45 4.45 -5.97
N LYS A 39 -8.95 3.23 -6.21
CA LYS A 39 -9.77 2.90 -7.39
C LYS A 39 -10.97 3.82 -7.56
N ALA A 40 -11.71 4.10 -6.47
CA ALA A 40 -12.88 4.98 -6.53
C ALA A 40 -12.52 6.39 -7.04
N HIS A 41 -11.29 6.87 -6.79
CA HIS A 41 -10.84 8.19 -7.20
C HIS A 41 -10.51 8.22 -8.71
N VAL A 42 -10.00 7.11 -9.25
CA VAL A 42 -9.80 6.91 -10.69
C VAL A 42 -11.16 6.87 -11.39
N ASP A 43 -12.09 6.05 -10.90
CA ASP A 43 -13.43 5.92 -11.49
C ASP A 43 -14.19 7.27 -11.48
N ALA A 44 -14.07 8.05 -10.40
CA ALA A 44 -14.67 9.38 -10.30
C ALA A 44 -14.01 10.39 -11.24
N PHE A 45 -12.68 10.32 -11.42
CA PHE A 45 -11.97 11.16 -12.38
C PHE A 45 -12.46 10.91 -13.81
N ASP A 46 -12.52 9.65 -14.23
CA ASP A 46 -12.98 9.26 -15.56
C ASP A 46 -14.44 9.67 -15.80
N THR A 47 -15.27 9.58 -14.76
CA THR A 47 -16.66 10.04 -14.81
C THR A 47 -16.75 11.54 -15.09
N VAL A 48 -16.00 12.38 -14.36
CA VAL A 48 -16.04 13.83 -14.58
C VAL A 48 -15.44 14.25 -15.91
N VAL A 49 -14.42 13.55 -16.40
CA VAL A 49 -13.89 13.78 -17.75
C VAL A 49 -14.98 13.52 -18.80
N ARG A 50 -15.72 12.41 -18.68
CA ARG A 50 -16.85 12.11 -19.58
C ARG A 50 -17.98 13.14 -19.49
N ASP A 51 -18.27 13.64 -18.28
CA ASP A 51 -19.27 14.70 -18.09
C ASP A 51 -18.86 16.00 -18.77
N ILE A 52 -17.56 16.36 -18.72
CA ILE A 52 -16.99 17.52 -19.42
C ILE A 52 -17.11 17.35 -20.94
N GLU A 53 -16.76 16.17 -21.47
CA GLU A 53 -16.92 15.87 -22.90
C GLU A 53 -18.39 16.00 -23.33
N THR A 54 -19.31 15.45 -22.53
CA THR A 54 -20.76 15.54 -22.78
C THR A 54 -21.26 16.98 -22.73
N HIS A 55 -20.74 17.80 -21.81
CA HIS A 55 -21.06 19.22 -21.72
C HIS A 55 -20.54 19.99 -22.95
N ASN A 56 -19.30 19.72 -23.36
CA ASN A 56 -18.67 20.38 -24.51
C ASN A 56 -19.30 20.00 -25.85
N ALA A 57 -19.95 18.83 -25.94
CA ALA A 57 -20.71 18.41 -27.11
C ALA A 57 -22.04 19.18 -27.31
N LYS A 58 -22.52 19.93 -26.30
CA LYS A 58 -23.72 20.76 -26.42
C LYS A 58 -23.46 22.00 -27.29
N PRO A 59 -24.51 22.61 -27.88
CA PRO A 59 -24.37 23.90 -28.54
C PRO A 59 -23.77 24.93 -27.60
N HIS A 60 -22.67 25.55 -28.02
CA HIS A 60 -21.88 26.50 -27.23
C HIS A 60 -21.64 27.82 -27.98
N LEU A 61 -22.33 28.00 -29.11
CA LEU A 61 -22.44 29.26 -29.83
C LEU A 61 -23.79 29.87 -29.46
N PHE A 62 -23.77 31.10 -28.96
CA PHE A 62 -24.94 31.81 -28.47
C PHE A 62 -25.02 33.16 -29.17
N ASP A 63 -26.22 33.54 -29.60
CA ASP A 63 -26.49 34.90 -30.07
C ASP A 63 -26.54 35.88 -28.87
N PRO A 64 -26.31 37.19 -29.07
CA PRO A 64 -26.38 38.18 -28.00
C PRO A 64 -27.72 38.20 -27.24
N SER A 65 -28.81 37.73 -27.85
CA SER A 65 -30.12 37.59 -27.22
C SER A 65 -30.22 36.41 -26.23
N GLN A 66 -29.29 35.46 -26.27
CA GLN A 66 -29.26 34.21 -25.48
C GLN A 66 -28.31 34.30 -24.27
N GLN A 67 -28.23 35.47 -23.65
CA GLN A 67 -27.28 35.72 -22.56
C GLN A 67 -27.52 34.79 -21.36
N ALA A 68 -28.76 34.40 -21.10
CA ALA A 68 -29.10 33.50 -19.98
C ALA A 68 -28.56 32.08 -20.21
N GLU A 69 -28.69 31.56 -21.43
CA GLU A 69 -28.20 30.26 -21.83
C GLU A 69 -26.67 30.22 -21.83
N PHE A 70 -26.03 31.26 -22.35
CA PHE A 70 -24.56 31.43 -22.27
C PHE A 70 -24.08 31.40 -20.81
N ASN A 71 -24.75 32.15 -19.92
CA ASN A 71 -24.40 32.18 -18.51
C ASN A 71 -24.59 30.79 -17.86
N ALA A 72 -25.68 30.08 -18.17
CA ALA A 72 -25.95 28.75 -17.65
C ALA A 72 -24.92 27.71 -18.14
N TYR A 73 -24.53 27.78 -19.42
CA TYR A 73 -23.49 26.93 -19.99
C TYR A 73 -22.16 27.12 -19.24
N ASN A 74 -21.71 28.36 -19.09
CA ASN A 74 -20.45 28.67 -18.41
C ASN A 74 -20.50 28.32 -16.91
N ALA A 75 -21.64 28.49 -16.25
CA ALA A 75 -21.81 28.08 -14.85
C ALA A 75 -21.67 26.56 -14.70
N ALA A 76 -22.24 25.77 -15.61
CA ALA A 76 -22.10 24.32 -15.60
C ALA A 76 -20.65 23.88 -15.89
N ALA A 77 -19.97 24.52 -16.86
CA ALA A 77 -18.55 24.27 -17.12
C ALA A 77 -17.68 24.57 -15.88
N ALA A 78 -17.94 25.70 -15.20
CA ALA A 78 -17.23 26.07 -13.98
C ALA A 78 -17.44 25.04 -12.86
N ALA A 79 -18.66 24.53 -12.68
CA ALA A 79 -18.96 23.48 -11.70
C ALA A 79 -18.23 22.17 -12.00
N LEU A 80 -18.21 21.72 -13.27
CA LEU A 80 -17.49 20.53 -13.69
C LEU A 80 -15.97 20.66 -13.49
N ASN A 81 -15.41 21.82 -13.84
CA ASN A 81 -13.98 22.10 -13.62
C ASN A 81 -13.62 22.12 -12.13
N ALA A 82 -14.47 22.72 -11.29
CA ALA A 82 -14.28 22.70 -9.83
C ALA A 82 -14.34 21.27 -9.27
N ARG A 83 -15.28 20.44 -9.77
CA ARG A 83 -15.38 19.03 -9.39
C ARG A 83 -14.13 18.25 -9.80
N LEU A 84 -13.64 18.43 -11.03
CA LEU A 84 -12.42 17.79 -11.51
C LEU A 84 -11.19 18.18 -10.66
N ALA A 85 -11.04 19.46 -10.32
CA ALA A 85 -9.97 19.93 -9.46
C ALA A 85 -10.03 19.28 -8.06
N SER A 86 -11.23 19.20 -7.47
CA SER A 86 -11.44 18.52 -6.18
C SER A 86 -11.06 17.04 -6.22
N ILE A 87 -11.50 16.30 -7.27
CA ILE A 87 -11.17 14.88 -7.44
C ILE A 87 -9.66 14.68 -7.63
N ARG A 88 -8.98 15.54 -8.42
CA ARG A 88 -7.52 15.47 -8.58
C ARG A 88 -6.79 15.62 -7.26
N THR A 89 -7.16 16.60 -6.43
CA THR A 89 -6.56 16.81 -5.11
C THR A 89 -6.77 15.59 -4.21
N LYS A 90 -8.00 15.04 -4.17
CA LYS A 90 -8.31 13.84 -3.37
C LYS A 90 -7.55 12.61 -3.87
N ARG A 91 -7.48 12.40 -5.19
CA ARG A 91 -6.68 11.35 -5.83
C ARG A 91 -5.21 11.43 -5.41
N LEU A 92 -4.61 12.60 -5.51
CA LEU A 92 -3.22 12.82 -5.09
C LEU A 92 -3.03 12.51 -3.61
N ALA A 93 -3.95 12.95 -2.74
CA ALA A 93 -3.89 12.63 -1.30
C ALA A 93 -3.93 11.11 -1.04
N CYS A 94 -4.80 10.38 -1.74
CA CYS A 94 -4.86 8.91 -1.66
C CYS A 94 -3.56 8.26 -2.11
N GLU A 95 -3.01 8.66 -3.27
CA GLU A 95 -1.76 8.12 -3.82
C GLU A 95 -0.57 8.38 -2.88
N VAL A 96 -0.48 9.60 -2.31
CA VAL A 96 0.55 9.94 -1.31
C VAL A 96 0.39 9.09 -0.06
N ALA A 97 -0.84 8.86 0.42
CA ALA A 97 -1.10 8.00 1.58
C ALA A 97 -0.68 6.55 1.31
N VAL A 98 -1.12 5.96 0.20
CA VAL A 98 -0.76 4.57 -0.17
C VAL A 98 0.75 4.43 -0.28
N LYS A 99 1.44 5.39 -0.92
CA LYS A 99 2.91 5.39 -1.00
C LYS A 99 3.56 5.50 0.38
N SER A 100 3.05 6.36 1.26
CA SER A 100 3.61 6.55 2.60
C SER A 100 3.43 5.30 3.48
N LEU A 101 2.36 4.53 3.29
CA LEU A 101 2.12 3.23 3.95
C LEU A 101 2.99 2.09 3.42
N GLY A 102 3.78 2.38 2.38
CA GLY A 102 4.71 1.45 1.76
C GLY A 102 4.21 0.84 0.46
N GLY A 103 3.08 1.29 -0.08
CA GLY A 103 2.45 0.85 -1.34
C GLY A 103 1.07 0.23 -1.13
N ALA A 104 0.50 -0.32 -2.20
CA ALA A 104 -0.81 -0.97 -2.16
C ALA A 104 -0.85 -2.13 -1.13
N PRO A 105 -1.90 -2.23 -0.30
CA PRO A 105 -2.06 -3.36 0.60
C PRO A 105 -2.40 -4.63 -0.19
N ALA A 106 -2.30 -5.79 0.48
CA ALA A 106 -2.90 -7.01 -0.03
C ALA A 106 -4.42 -6.84 -0.23
N ALA A 107 -5.03 -7.68 -1.07
CA ALA A 107 -6.47 -7.65 -1.29
C ALA A 107 -7.24 -7.82 0.04
N MET A 108 -8.26 -7.00 0.26
CA MET A 108 -9.08 -7.06 1.46
C MET A 108 -9.96 -8.32 1.43
N PRO A 109 -9.91 -9.18 2.46
CA PRO A 109 -10.76 -10.36 2.51
C PRO A 109 -12.21 -9.96 2.81
N ALA A 110 -13.16 -10.71 2.24
CA ALA A 110 -14.60 -10.41 2.34
C ALA A 110 -15.12 -10.37 3.79
N GLY A 111 -14.48 -11.08 4.73
CA GLY A 111 -14.85 -11.09 6.14
C GLY A 111 -14.42 -9.83 6.91
N PHE A 112 -13.50 -9.02 6.37
CA PHE A 112 -12.92 -7.90 7.09
C PHE A 112 -13.94 -6.80 7.47
N PRO A 113 -14.87 -6.35 6.58
CA PRO A 113 -15.86 -5.33 6.94
C PRO A 113 -16.73 -5.71 8.15
N ALA A 114 -17.09 -6.99 8.28
CA ALA A 114 -17.86 -7.48 9.43
C ALA A 114 -16.99 -7.48 10.70
N LEU A 115 -15.74 -7.96 10.60
CA LEU A 115 -14.78 -7.98 11.71
C LEU A 115 -14.51 -6.57 12.25
N ILE A 116 -14.22 -5.61 11.38
CA ILE A 116 -13.88 -4.23 11.80
C ILE A 116 -15.09 -3.49 12.38
N SER A 117 -16.29 -3.78 11.87
CA SER A 117 -17.53 -3.22 12.43
C SER A 117 -17.79 -3.71 13.85
N ALA A 118 -17.42 -4.96 14.17
CA ALA A 118 -17.60 -5.54 15.50
C ALA A 118 -16.67 -4.95 16.58
N VAL A 119 -15.51 -4.41 16.19
CA VAL A 119 -14.57 -3.75 17.12
C VAL A 119 -14.77 -2.24 17.21
N LYS A 120 -15.58 -1.66 16.31
CA LYS A 120 -15.84 -0.22 16.31
C LYS A 120 -16.38 0.21 17.68
N PRO A 121 -15.75 1.19 18.35
CA PRO A 121 -16.15 1.56 19.70
C PRO A 121 -17.53 2.21 19.66
N THR A 122 -18.38 1.86 20.62
CA THR A 122 -19.66 2.53 20.88
C THR A 122 -19.50 3.77 21.77
N GLY A 123 -18.29 4.02 22.26
CA GLY A 123 -17.89 5.19 23.05
C GLY A 123 -16.54 5.74 22.59
N SER A 124 -15.76 6.34 23.51
CA SER A 124 -14.51 7.04 23.15
C SER A 124 -13.31 6.12 22.92
N THR A 125 -13.35 4.86 23.35
CA THR A 125 -12.20 3.93 23.28
C THR A 125 -12.61 2.50 22.94
N VAL A 126 -11.73 1.79 22.26
CA VAL A 126 -11.84 0.33 22.05
C VAL A 126 -11.47 -0.36 23.35
N SER A 127 -12.31 -1.28 23.83
CA SER A 127 -11.98 -2.06 25.03
C SER A 127 -10.86 -3.06 24.74
N THR A 128 -10.02 -3.36 25.73
CA THR A 128 -8.92 -4.32 25.58
C THR A 128 -9.41 -5.69 25.09
N THR A 129 -10.56 -6.16 25.59
CA THR A 129 -11.18 -7.41 25.15
C THR A 129 -11.60 -7.35 23.69
N ALA A 130 -12.22 -6.25 23.25
CA ALA A 130 -12.63 -6.11 21.85
C ALA A 130 -11.41 -6.04 20.91
N ALA A 131 -10.37 -5.31 21.30
CA ALA A 131 -9.11 -5.24 20.54
C ALA A 131 -8.42 -6.62 20.46
N ALA A 132 -8.42 -7.40 21.55
CA ALA A 132 -7.88 -8.75 21.56
C ALA A 132 -8.66 -9.69 20.64
N THR A 133 -10.00 -9.70 20.73
CA THR A 133 -10.88 -10.48 19.84
C THR A 133 -10.66 -10.09 18.37
N PHE A 134 -10.56 -8.79 18.09
CA PHE A 134 -10.25 -8.31 16.75
C PHE A 134 -8.89 -8.79 16.25
N THR A 135 -7.86 -8.74 17.10
CA THR A 135 -6.49 -9.17 16.73
C THR A 135 -6.47 -10.66 16.37
N VAL A 136 -7.20 -11.50 17.10
CA VAL A 136 -7.35 -12.93 16.77
C VAL A 136 -8.09 -13.11 15.45
N GLY A 137 -9.25 -12.47 15.28
CA GLY A 137 -10.01 -12.57 14.02
C GLY A 137 -9.25 -12.00 12.82
N LEU A 138 -8.41 -10.99 13.01
CA LEU A 138 -7.54 -10.46 11.97
C LEU A 138 -6.47 -11.47 11.58
N ALA A 139 -5.88 -12.17 12.55
CA ALA A 139 -4.91 -13.23 12.29
C ALA A 139 -5.52 -14.40 11.48
N ASP A 140 -6.80 -14.72 11.71
CA ASP A 140 -7.52 -15.73 10.91
C ASP A 140 -7.74 -15.30 9.45
N LEU A 141 -7.81 -13.99 9.20
CA LEU A 141 -7.97 -13.41 7.85
C LEU A 141 -6.65 -13.21 7.13
N VAL A 142 -5.54 -13.04 7.85
CA VAL A 142 -4.20 -12.78 7.30
C VAL A 142 -3.41 -14.09 7.25
N THR A 143 -3.27 -14.65 6.06
CA THR A 143 -2.47 -15.88 5.85
C THR A 143 -0.98 -15.56 5.68
N ALA A 144 -0.12 -16.58 5.80
CA ALA A 144 1.32 -16.44 5.52
C ALA A 144 1.61 -15.89 4.12
N ASP A 145 0.78 -16.25 3.13
CA ASP A 145 0.89 -15.78 1.74
C ASP A 145 0.57 -14.29 1.58
N THR A 146 -0.13 -13.68 2.55
CA THR A 146 -0.49 -12.26 2.50
C THR A 146 0.74 -11.37 2.37
N TRP A 147 1.82 -11.73 3.06
CA TRP A 147 3.07 -10.98 3.06
C TRP A 147 4.07 -11.51 2.04
N GLY A 148 4.07 -12.82 1.76
CA GLY A 148 4.90 -13.44 0.72
C GLY A 148 6.34 -12.91 0.66
N GLU A 149 6.74 -12.43 -0.51
CA GLU A 149 8.07 -11.82 -0.76
C GLU A 149 8.08 -10.29 -0.67
N GLN A 150 7.07 -9.68 -0.03
CA GLN A 150 6.98 -8.23 0.07
C GLN A 150 8.10 -7.63 0.95
N ASN A 151 8.51 -6.42 0.59
CA ASN A 151 9.48 -5.65 1.38
C ASN A 151 8.80 -4.97 2.56
N LEU A 152 9.04 -5.47 3.78
CA LEU A 152 8.50 -4.92 5.03
C LEU A 152 9.54 -4.01 5.68
N GLN A 153 9.16 -2.79 6.10
CA GLN A 153 10.13 -1.72 6.44
C GLN A 153 11.20 -1.48 5.35
N GLY A 154 10.91 -1.75 4.08
CA GLY A 154 11.91 -1.67 3.00
C GLY A 154 12.95 -2.79 3.01
N LYS A 155 12.76 -3.85 3.81
CA LYS A 155 13.63 -5.03 3.86
C LYS A 155 12.91 -6.23 3.26
N LYS A 156 13.64 -7.00 2.44
CA LYS A 156 13.18 -8.31 1.94
C LYS A 156 13.01 -9.30 3.09
N ARG A 157 12.28 -10.39 2.85
CA ARG A 157 12.22 -11.54 3.75
C ARG A 157 13.63 -12.14 3.89
N PRO A 158 14.16 -12.30 5.11
CA PRO A 158 15.42 -13.02 5.34
C PRO A 158 15.32 -14.48 4.89
N ALA A 159 16.39 -14.98 4.28
CA ALA A 159 16.52 -16.38 3.90
C ALA A 159 17.15 -17.23 5.02
N VAL A 160 17.04 -18.55 4.92
CA VAL A 160 17.74 -19.47 5.82
C VAL A 160 19.24 -19.23 5.71
N GLY A 161 19.92 -19.08 6.86
CA GLY A 161 21.36 -18.80 6.95
C GLY A 161 21.73 -17.32 6.90
N ASP A 162 20.80 -16.41 6.59
CA ASP A 162 21.04 -14.97 6.78
C ASP A 162 21.26 -14.67 8.28
N ASN A 163 22.01 -13.63 8.59
CA ASN A 163 22.22 -13.17 9.98
C ASN A 163 20.88 -12.79 10.64
N ASP A 164 20.63 -13.25 11.87
CA ASP A 164 19.48 -12.82 12.67
C ASP A 164 19.87 -11.59 13.50
N PRO A 165 19.37 -10.39 13.17
CA PRO A 165 19.79 -9.16 13.86
C PRO A 165 19.32 -9.09 15.31
N ALA A 166 18.47 -10.01 15.79
CA ALA A 166 18.00 -10.03 17.17
C ALA A 166 18.98 -10.71 18.15
N PHE A 167 19.93 -11.50 17.64
CA PHE A 167 20.85 -12.30 18.47
C PHE A 167 22.27 -12.27 17.88
N ASP A 168 23.28 -12.03 18.71
CA ASP A 168 24.66 -11.95 18.25
C ASP A 168 25.16 -13.29 17.69
N GLY A 169 25.70 -13.25 16.46
CA GLY A 169 26.22 -14.42 15.73
C GLY A 169 25.17 -15.46 15.30
N ALA A 170 23.88 -15.25 15.55
CA ALA A 170 22.83 -16.19 15.16
C ALA A 170 22.46 -16.04 13.68
N VAL A 171 21.84 -17.08 13.13
CA VAL A 171 21.32 -17.09 11.76
C VAL A 171 19.87 -17.49 11.74
N ILE A 172 19.15 -17.05 10.70
CA ILE A 172 17.78 -17.43 10.43
C ILE A 172 17.72 -18.93 10.16
N THR A 173 16.91 -19.64 10.94
CA THR A 173 16.66 -21.07 10.78
C THR A 173 15.59 -21.35 9.73
N GLY A 174 15.48 -22.60 9.29
CA GLY A 174 14.44 -23.06 8.37
C GLY A 174 13.53 -24.11 9.02
N TYR A 175 12.31 -24.21 8.51
CA TYR A 175 11.42 -25.34 8.77
C TYR A 175 11.85 -26.59 7.98
N SER A 176 11.19 -27.72 8.22
CA SER A 176 11.50 -28.99 7.53
C SER A 176 11.27 -28.94 6.02
N ASP A 177 10.46 -28.02 5.53
CA ASP A 177 10.23 -27.76 4.11
C ASP A 177 11.27 -26.82 3.48
N GLY A 178 12.25 -26.36 4.26
CA GLY A 178 13.29 -25.43 3.83
C GLY A 178 12.88 -23.95 3.82
N SER A 179 11.63 -23.62 4.15
CA SER A 179 11.19 -22.24 4.25
C SER A 179 11.78 -21.55 5.49
N PRO A 180 12.12 -20.25 5.44
CA PRO A 180 12.72 -19.55 6.57
C PRO A 180 11.71 -19.41 7.73
N ALA A 181 12.17 -19.66 8.95
CA ALA A 181 11.43 -19.54 10.20
C ALA A 181 11.28 -18.08 10.64
N VAL A 182 10.68 -17.29 9.75
CA VAL A 182 10.48 -15.84 9.85
C VAL A 182 9.01 -15.56 9.60
N SER A 183 8.44 -14.68 10.42
CA SER A 183 7.07 -14.19 10.30
C SER A 183 7.04 -12.68 10.07
N ALA A 184 5.98 -12.21 9.44
CA ALA A 184 5.67 -10.79 9.39
C ALA A 184 5.00 -10.39 10.72
N GLU A 185 5.55 -9.40 11.38
CA GLU A 185 5.08 -8.93 12.69
C GLU A 185 4.75 -7.44 12.64
N ALA A 186 3.66 -7.07 13.30
CA ALA A 186 3.30 -5.68 13.48
C ALA A 186 4.36 -4.96 14.36
N VAL A 187 4.89 -3.85 13.85
CA VAL A 187 5.84 -2.99 14.55
C VAL A 187 5.12 -2.22 15.65
N LEU A 188 4.02 -1.55 15.29
CA LEU A 188 3.06 -1.01 16.23
C LEU A 188 1.93 -2.05 16.44
N PRO A 189 1.63 -2.43 17.70
CA PRO A 189 0.58 -3.40 17.98
C PRO A 189 -0.75 -3.02 17.34
N ILE A 190 -1.50 -4.02 16.84
CA ILE A 190 -2.80 -3.77 16.17
C ILE A 190 -3.76 -2.99 17.08
N ALA A 191 -3.80 -3.31 18.38
CA ALA A 191 -4.61 -2.56 19.34
C ALA A 191 -4.26 -1.06 19.40
N ASP A 192 -2.97 -0.72 19.28
CA ASP A 192 -2.50 0.67 19.26
C ASP A 192 -2.86 1.36 17.93
N VAL A 193 -2.90 0.61 16.83
CA VAL A 193 -3.36 1.12 15.52
C VAL A 193 -4.85 1.45 15.57
N LEU A 194 -5.67 0.59 16.17
CA LEU A 194 -7.11 0.83 16.35
C LEU A 194 -7.38 2.07 17.21
N ALA A 195 -6.46 2.40 18.13
CA ALA A 195 -6.55 3.57 18.99
C ALA A 195 -6.06 4.87 18.33
N LEU A 196 -5.56 4.83 17.08
CA LEU A 196 -5.12 6.04 16.40
C LEU A 196 -6.31 6.96 16.09
N PRO A 197 -6.14 8.28 16.22
CA PRO A 197 -7.20 9.25 15.89
C PRO A 197 -7.73 9.04 14.47
N LYS A 198 -9.06 9.16 14.31
CA LYS A 198 -9.80 9.04 13.04
C LYS A 198 -9.70 7.69 12.33
N PHE A 199 -9.04 6.67 12.90
CA PHE A 199 -8.98 5.35 12.28
C PHE A 199 -10.39 4.79 11.98
N PHE A 200 -11.34 4.96 12.91
CA PHE A 200 -12.72 4.51 12.73
C PHE A 200 -13.61 5.44 11.87
N ASP A 201 -13.08 6.59 11.45
CA ASP A 201 -13.74 7.49 10.49
C ASP A 201 -13.45 7.08 9.04
N LEU A 202 -12.44 6.22 8.84
CA LEU A 202 -12.08 5.68 7.53
C LEU A 202 -13.10 4.64 7.03
N THR A 203 -13.17 4.47 5.70
CA THR A 203 -13.88 3.32 5.11
C THR A 203 -13.18 2.00 5.45
N PRO A 204 -13.87 0.84 5.40
CA PRO A 204 -13.24 -0.46 5.63
C PRO A 204 -12.01 -0.70 4.75
N GLU A 205 -12.02 -0.29 3.48
CA GLU A 205 -10.88 -0.43 2.56
C GLU A 205 -9.67 0.37 3.03
N ASN A 206 -9.89 1.58 3.54
CA ASN A 206 -8.85 2.44 4.09
C ASN A 206 -8.33 1.92 5.44
N GLN A 207 -9.22 1.39 6.29
CA GLN A 207 -8.84 0.73 7.55
C GLN A 207 -7.96 -0.50 7.27
N TRP A 208 -8.33 -1.30 6.28
CA TRP A 208 -7.51 -2.42 5.82
C TRP A 208 -6.15 -1.96 5.31
N ALA A 209 -6.09 -0.89 4.51
CA ALA A 209 -4.82 -0.34 4.03
C ALA A 209 -3.88 0.10 5.17
N ILE A 210 -4.43 0.70 6.23
CA ILE A 210 -3.67 1.09 7.43
C ILE A 210 -3.18 -0.15 8.20
N LEU A 211 -4.04 -1.13 8.42
CA LEU A 211 -3.68 -2.36 9.13
C LEU A 211 -2.67 -3.19 8.35
N MET A 212 -2.73 -3.19 7.01
CA MET A 212 -1.82 -3.94 6.15
C MET A 212 -0.64 -3.12 5.66
N ALA A 213 -0.42 -1.94 6.23
CA ALA A 213 0.67 -1.07 5.83
C ALA A 213 2.02 -1.81 6.02
N ARG A 214 2.81 -1.88 4.95
CA ARG A 214 4.18 -2.43 5.00
C ARG A 214 5.10 -1.63 5.91
N LYS A 215 4.76 -0.36 6.15
CA LYS A 215 5.39 0.50 7.18
C LYS A 215 4.99 0.18 8.61
N ASN A 216 3.98 -0.65 8.84
CA ASN A 216 3.69 -1.17 10.17
C ASN A 216 4.09 -2.63 10.34
N HIS A 217 4.72 -3.26 9.35
CA HIS A 217 5.12 -4.66 9.44
C HIS A 217 6.62 -4.79 9.24
N ARG A 218 7.21 -5.80 9.87
CA ARG A 218 8.62 -6.18 9.70
C ARG A 218 8.76 -7.69 9.65
N TRP A 219 9.80 -8.15 8.96
CA TRP A 219 10.24 -9.53 9.08
C TRP A 219 10.98 -9.73 10.41
N ILE A 220 10.62 -10.76 11.15
CA ILE A 220 11.25 -11.15 12.42
C ILE A 220 11.39 -12.67 12.48
N SER A 221 12.51 -13.18 13.01
CA SER A 221 12.64 -14.62 13.25
C SER A 221 11.63 -15.06 14.32
N ASN A 222 11.12 -16.28 14.21
CA ASN A 222 10.18 -16.80 15.20
C ASN A 222 10.81 -16.90 16.59
N GLN A 223 12.12 -17.13 16.66
CA GLN A 223 12.86 -17.14 17.93
C GLN A 223 12.87 -15.74 18.57
N ALA A 224 13.12 -14.69 17.80
CA ALA A 224 13.05 -13.31 18.29
C ALA A 224 11.63 -12.91 18.70
N LEU A 225 10.62 -13.34 17.94
CA LEU A 225 9.23 -13.13 18.28
C LEU A 225 8.86 -13.77 19.63
N LEU A 226 9.24 -15.04 19.83
CA LEU A 226 9.04 -15.78 21.08
C LEU A 226 9.79 -15.14 22.26
N ALA A 227 11.04 -14.72 22.03
CA ALA A 227 11.85 -14.04 23.04
C ALA A 227 11.21 -12.72 23.48
N ARG A 228 10.61 -11.96 22.56
CA ARG A 228 9.95 -10.68 22.88
C ARG A 228 8.73 -10.86 23.79
N VAL A 229 7.98 -11.95 23.62
CA VAL A 229 6.76 -12.21 24.42
C VAL A 229 7.03 -12.99 25.71
N SER A 230 8.26 -13.47 25.91
CA SER A 230 8.63 -14.28 27.07
C SER A 230 9.96 -13.85 27.67
N ALA A 231 9.91 -13.27 28.87
CA ALA A 231 11.09 -12.82 29.60
C ALA A 231 12.10 -13.95 29.87
N SER A 232 11.64 -15.19 30.08
CA SER A 232 12.52 -16.33 30.27
C SER A 232 13.25 -16.72 28.98
N VAL A 233 12.56 -16.67 27.84
CA VAL A 233 13.18 -16.94 26.53
C VAL A 233 14.14 -15.81 26.15
N ALA A 234 13.80 -14.56 26.43
CA ALA A 234 14.69 -13.41 26.27
C ALA A 234 16.00 -13.58 27.06
N ALA A 235 15.89 -13.97 28.33
CA ALA A 235 17.04 -14.15 29.23
C ALA A 235 17.96 -15.30 28.79
N ILE A 236 17.39 -16.39 28.26
CA ILE A 236 18.14 -17.55 27.78
C ILE A 236 18.84 -17.26 26.45
N ASN A 237 18.14 -16.59 25.53
CA ASN A 237 18.65 -16.41 24.16
C ASN A 237 19.54 -15.17 23.99
N GLY A 238 19.58 -14.26 24.97
CA GLY A 238 20.45 -13.08 24.93
C GLY A 238 20.06 -12.08 23.84
N LEU A 239 18.83 -11.55 23.92
CA LEU A 239 18.37 -10.52 22.98
C LEU A 239 19.31 -9.32 22.94
N ASP A 240 19.69 -8.93 21.73
CA ASP A 240 20.53 -7.76 21.49
C ASP A 240 19.81 -6.46 21.91
N GLN A 241 20.47 -5.66 22.74
CA GLN A 241 19.88 -4.44 23.31
C GLN A 241 19.77 -3.29 22.30
N ASP A 242 20.68 -3.22 21.32
CA ASP A 242 20.58 -2.26 20.21
C ASP A 242 19.42 -2.62 19.28
N TRP A 243 19.20 -3.91 19.04
CA TRP A 243 18.05 -4.40 18.30
C TRP A 243 16.74 -4.01 18.98
N LEU A 244 16.63 -4.17 20.31
CA LEU A 244 15.45 -3.74 21.08
C LEU A 244 15.20 -2.24 20.95
N ARG A 245 16.24 -1.40 21.14
CA ARG A 245 16.13 0.06 20.95
C ARG A 245 15.67 0.42 19.54
N ASN A 246 16.14 -0.30 18.53
CA ASN A 246 15.71 -0.11 17.16
C ASN A 246 14.23 -0.48 16.96
N GLN A 247 13.70 -1.50 17.66
CA GLN A 247 12.29 -1.84 17.59
C GLN A 247 11.40 -0.68 18.07
N ASP A 248 11.79 0.00 19.15
CA ASP A 248 11.06 1.15 19.69
C ASP A 248 11.08 2.33 18.71
N GLN A 249 12.23 2.60 18.09
CA GLN A 249 12.33 3.66 17.08
C GLN A 249 11.49 3.34 15.83
N GLN A 250 11.44 2.08 15.41
CA GLN A 250 10.56 1.64 14.33
C GLN A 250 9.08 1.83 14.72
N ALA A 251 8.68 1.53 15.95
CA ALA A 251 7.30 1.71 16.41
C ALA A 251 6.87 3.18 16.41
N LYS A 252 7.76 4.09 16.82
CA LYS A 252 7.52 5.55 16.73
C LYS A 252 7.34 5.99 15.27
N THR A 253 8.26 5.57 14.40
CA THR A 253 8.23 5.92 12.97
C THR A 253 6.97 5.34 12.28
N ALA A 254 6.60 4.10 12.61
CA ALA A 254 5.39 3.47 12.11
C ALA A 254 4.15 4.24 12.57
N ARG A 255 4.06 4.61 13.86
CA ARG A 255 2.96 5.41 14.39
C ARG A 255 2.80 6.73 13.62
N GLU A 256 3.88 7.48 13.41
CA GLU A 256 3.85 8.73 12.65
C GLU A 256 3.38 8.54 11.20
N ALA A 257 3.89 7.50 10.53
CA ALA A 257 3.50 7.16 9.17
C ALA A 257 2.02 6.76 9.08
N LEU A 258 1.53 5.95 10.02
CA LEU A 258 0.13 5.53 10.07
C LEU A 258 -0.80 6.70 10.38
N THR A 259 -0.48 7.55 11.35
CA THR A 259 -1.28 8.76 11.65
C THR A 259 -1.37 9.67 10.44
N SER A 260 -0.23 9.94 9.77
CA SER A 260 -0.22 10.75 8.55
C SER A 260 -1.01 10.10 7.42
N GLY A 261 -0.92 8.78 7.26
CA GLY A 261 -1.70 8.01 6.31
C GLY A 261 -3.21 8.09 6.57
N ILE A 262 -3.64 7.96 7.83
CA ILE A 262 -5.04 8.10 8.25
C ILE A 262 -5.55 9.50 7.90
N ASP A 263 -4.79 10.55 8.22
CA ASP A 263 -5.21 11.92 7.93
C ASP A 263 -5.38 12.18 6.44
N LEU A 264 -4.49 11.65 5.59
CA LEU A 264 -4.59 11.79 4.14
C LEU A 264 -5.76 10.98 3.55
N LEU A 265 -5.96 9.74 4.01
CA LEU A 265 -7.07 8.89 3.56
C LEU A 265 -8.43 9.47 3.98
N ALA A 266 -8.52 10.03 5.20
CA ALA A 266 -9.73 10.70 5.66
C ALA A 266 -10.07 11.93 4.79
N GLN A 267 -9.07 12.68 4.33
CA GLN A 267 -9.27 13.81 3.41
C GLN A 267 -9.68 13.36 2.00
N SER A 268 -9.20 12.20 1.55
CA SER A 268 -9.39 11.74 0.18
C SER A 268 -10.73 11.02 -0.03
N GLN A 269 -11.19 10.24 0.95
CA GLN A 269 -12.28 9.27 0.77
C GLN A 269 -13.66 9.85 0.41
N ASP A 270 -13.95 11.09 0.82
CA ASP A 270 -15.24 11.73 0.55
C ASP A 270 -15.26 12.37 -0.86
N LEU A 271 -15.49 11.58 -1.90
CA LEU A 271 -15.49 12.10 -3.27
C LEU A 271 -16.70 13.01 -3.54
N PRO A 272 -16.51 14.14 -4.27
CA PRO A 272 -17.62 15.01 -4.64
C PRO A 272 -18.59 14.30 -5.60
N ARG A 273 -19.86 14.30 -5.23
CA ARG A 273 -20.96 13.78 -6.05
C ARG A 273 -21.22 14.62 -7.28
#